data_AF-A0A1H8PEW2-F1
#
_entry.id   AF-A0A1H8PEW2-F1
#
_cell.length_a   1.000
_cell.length_b   1.000
_cell.length_c   1.000
_cell.angle_alpha   90.00
_cell.angle_beta   90.00
_cell.angle_gamma   90.00
#
_symmetry.space_group_name_H-M   'P 1'
#
loop_
_entity.id
_entity.type
_entity.pdbx_description
1 polymer ?
#
loop_
_entity_poly.entity_id
_entity_poly.type
_entity_poly.pdbx_seq_one_letter_code
_entity_poly.pdbx_strand_id
1 'polypeptide(L)'
;MIGESYAAQFLFDSDFEIRTHAARRLWRTLNGRAAGPSYHDLSPQRRKRLVLALRALDGRTEGNTYRTIASVLFGEKRIPERAWKTHDLRNKTIRLVQTGVALMRGGYRNLLHQSRRNKRKSG
;
A
#
# COMPACT_ATOMS: atom_id res chain seq x y z
N MET A 1 18.13 -28.03 -12.41
CA MET A 1 18.51 -27.84 -11.00
C MET A 1 17.80 -28.89 -10.17
N ILE A 2 18.51 -29.98 -9.86
CA ILE A 2 18.09 -30.99 -8.88
C ILE A 2 18.91 -30.66 -7.62
N GLY A 3 18.28 -30.52 -6.45
CA GLY A 3 18.99 -30.83 -5.19
C GLY A 3 18.80 -29.94 -3.96
N GLU A 4 18.25 -28.72 -4.04
CA GLU A 4 18.07 -27.92 -2.82
C GLU A 4 16.71 -28.20 -2.15
N SER A 5 16.78 -28.78 -0.94
CA SER A 5 15.62 -28.96 -0.07
C SER A 5 15.44 -27.71 0.80
N TYR A 6 14.27 -27.07 0.69
CA TYR A 6 13.90 -25.91 1.50
C TYR A 6 12.96 -26.35 2.62
N ALA A 7 13.26 -25.96 3.86
CA ALA A 7 12.36 -26.08 4.99
C ALA A 7 11.85 -24.69 5.41
N ALA A 8 10.57 -24.60 5.76
CA ALA A 8 9.99 -23.40 6.34
C ALA A 8 9.20 -23.76 7.60
N GLN A 9 9.43 -23.03 8.68
CA GLN A 9 8.74 -23.22 9.96
C GLN A 9 7.86 -22.01 10.24
N PHE A 10 6.60 -22.26 10.62
CA PHE A 10 5.62 -21.21 10.90
C PHE A 10 4.94 -21.48 12.24
N LEU A 11 4.64 -20.41 12.96
CA LEU A 11 3.78 -20.48 14.14
C LEU A 11 2.32 -20.76 13.71
N PHE A 12 1.60 -21.57 14.47
CA PHE A 12 0.15 -21.74 14.32
C PHE A 12 -0.60 -20.56 14.96
N ASP A 13 -0.53 -19.39 14.33
CA ASP A 13 -1.24 -18.19 14.75
C ASP A 13 -2.20 -17.68 13.65
N SER A 14 -2.81 -16.50 13.86
CA SER A 14 -3.78 -15.91 12.93
C SER A 14 -3.26 -15.63 11.50
N ASP A 15 -1.93 -15.59 11.31
CA ASP A 15 -1.27 -15.34 10.04
C ASP A 15 -0.69 -16.62 9.40
N PHE A 16 -0.94 -17.81 9.97
CA PHE A 16 -0.43 -19.10 9.47
C PHE A 16 -0.73 -19.31 7.98
N GLU A 17 -1.99 -19.13 7.57
CA GLU A 17 -2.42 -19.30 6.17
C GLU A 17 -1.71 -18.35 5.20
N ILE A 18 -1.49 -17.10 5.63
CA ILE A 18 -0.77 -16.10 4.82
C ILE A 18 0.68 -16.54 4.62
N ARG A 19 1.34 -17.03 5.69
CA ARG A 19 2.72 -17.49 5.64
C ARG A 19 2.88 -18.74 4.78
N THR A 20 1.99 -19.72 4.93
CA THR A 20 1.99 -20.95 4.12
C THR A 20 1.79 -20.65 2.64
N HIS A 21 0.88 -19.73 2.29
CA HIS A 21 0.71 -19.29 0.90
C HIS A 21 1.96 -18.60 0.36
N ALA A 22 2.56 -17.67 1.13
CA ALA A 22 3.79 -17.00 0.73
C ALA A 22 4.95 -17.98 0.50
N ALA A 23 5.10 -18.97 1.38
CA ALA A 23 6.11 -20.03 1.27
C ALA A 23 5.95 -20.84 -0.02
N ARG A 24 4.70 -21.24 -0.33
CA ARG A 24 4.39 -21.95 -1.57
C ARG A 24 4.72 -21.13 -2.80
N ARG A 25 4.43 -19.82 -2.80
CA ARG A 25 4.77 -18.93 -3.92
C ARG A 25 6.28 -18.80 -4.09
N LEU A 26 7.02 -18.65 -3.00
CA LEU A 26 8.48 -18.59 -3.00
C LEU A 26 9.09 -19.88 -3.55
N TRP A 27 8.62 -21.04 -3.07
CA TRP A 27 9.07 -22.33 -3.58
C TRP A 27 8.81 -22.48 -5.08
N ARG A 28 7.64 -22.06 -5.58
CA ARG A 28 7.35 -22.07 -7.02
C ARG A 28 8.37 -21.23 -7.80
N THR A 29 8.65 -20.01 -7.34
CA THR A 29 9.62 -19.13 -8.02
C THR A 29 11.03 -19.66 -8.00
N LEU A 30 11.47 -20.24 -6.88
CA LEU A 30 12.79 -20.88 -6.77
C LEU A 30 12.93 -22.07 -7.74
N ASN A 31 11.83 -22.73 -8.06
CA ASN A 31 11.77 -23.84 -9.02
C ASN A 31 11.45 -23.40 -10.46
N GLY A 32 11.65 -22.12 -10.81
CA GLY A 32 11.44 -21.59 -12.16
C GLY A 32 9.98 -21.54 -12.60
N ARG A 33 9.03 -21.71 -11.67
CA ARG A 33 7.59 -21.65 -11.96
C ARG A 33 7.05 -20.26 -11.63
N ALA A 34 5.99 -19.84 -12.33
CA ALA A 34 5.25 -18.64 -11.96
C ALA A 34 4.79 -18.72 -10.50
N ALA A 35 4.97 -17.63 -9.74
CA ALA A 35 4.63 -17.53 -8.33
C ALA A 35 3.14 -17.85 -8.05
N GLY A 36 2.27 -17.54 -9.01
CA GLY A 36 0.82 -17.55 -8.82
C GLY A 36 0.30 -16.26 -8.16
N PRO A 37 -1.02 -16.14 -7.98
CA PRO A 37 -1.68 -14.93 -7.50
C PRO A 37 -1.24 -14.55 -6.07
N SER A 38 -1.34 -13.25 -5.75
CA SER A 38 -1.18 -12.80 -4.37
C SER A 38 -2.25 -13.43 -3.47
N TYR A 39 -1.95 -13.61 -2.18
CA TYR A 39 -2.96 -14.04 -1.22
C TYR A 39 -4.10 -13.01 -1.12
N HIS A 40 -3.75 -11.73 -1.24
CA HIS A 40 -4.68 -10.61 -1.29
C HIS A 40 -4.23 -9.62 -2.37
N ASP A 41 -5.09 -9.39 -3.35
CA ASP A 41 -4.88 -8.33 -4.33
C ASP A 41 -5.54 -7.03 -3.85
N LEU A 42 -4.78 -5.94 -3.95
CA LEU A 42 -5.33 -4.61 -3.76
C LEU A 42 -6.22 -4.28 -4.96
N SER A 43 -7.43 -3.78 -4.70
CA SER A 43 -8.23 -3.21 -5.79
C SER A 43 -7.44 -2.11 -6.52
N PRO A 44 -7.60 -1.96 -7.85
CA PRO A 44 -6.85 -0.96 -8.62
C PRO A 44 -6.98 0.46 -8.04
N GLN A 45 -8.17 0.81 -7.56
CA GLN A 45 -8.45 2.09 -6.91
C GLN A 45 -7.65 2.27 -5.61
N ARG A 46 -7.58 1.23 -4.77
CA ARG A 46 -6.82 1.27 -3.52
C ARG A 46 -5.32 1.37 -3.80
N ARG A 47 -4.81 0.63 -4.79
CA ARG A 47 -3.41 0.72 -5.24
C ARG A 47 -3.08 2.13 -5.72
N LYS A 48 -3.92 2.73 -6.57
CA LYS A 48 -3.74 4.11 -7.05
C LYS A 48 -3.69 5.12 -5.90
N ARG A 49 -4.59 4.97 -4.91
CA ARG A 49 -4.61 5.85 -3.73
C ARG A 49 -3.34 5.72 -2.88
N LEU A 50 -2.82 4.50 -2.69
CA LEU A 50 -1.58 4.28 -1.95
C LEU A 50 -0.38 4.91 -2.67
N VAL A 51 -0.29 4.76 -4.00
CA VAL A 51 0.76 5.41 -4.80
C VAL A 51 0.73 6.94 -4.64
N LEU A 52 -0.47 7.55 -4.69
CA LEU A 52 -0.62 8.99 -4.45
C LEU A 52 -0.22 9.39 -3.02
N ALA A 53 -0.51 8.56 -2.02
CA ALA A 53 -0.13 8.82 -0.64
C ALA A 53 1.39 8.77 -0.43
N LEU A 54 2.08 7.83 -1.09
CA LEU A 54 3.54 7.77 -1.09
C LEU A 54 4.16 8.99 -1.75
N ARG A 55 3.72 9.35 -2.96
CA ARG A 55 4.21 10.58 -3.63
C ARG A 55 3.95 11.85 -2.82
N ALA A 56 2.80 11.93 -2.14
CA ALA A 56 2.49 13.05 -1.26
C ALA A 56 3.41 13.09 -0.03
N LEU A 57 3.74 11.92 0.54
CA LEU A 57 4.71 11.81 1.63
C LEU A 57 6.10 12.27 1.17
N ASP A 58 6.57 11.82 0.01
CA ASP A 58 7.87 12.19 -0.53
C ASP A 58 7.98 13.71 -0.65
N GLY A 59 7.02 14.33 -1.35
CA GLY A 59 6.99 15.78 -1.48
C GLY A 59 6.88 16.52 -0.14
N ARG A 60 6.16 15.97 0.84
CA ARG A 60 6.09 16.59 2.18
C ARG A 60 7.40 16.46 2.95
N THR A 61 8.10 15.33 2.80
CA THR A 61 9.40 15.06 3.46
C THR A 61 10.48 15.99 2.91
N GLU A 62 10.39 16.35 1.63
CA GLU A 62 11.20 17.39 0.98
C GLU A 62 10.83 18.83 1.41
N GLY A 63 9.86 19.00 2.32
CA GLY A 63 9.47 20.33 2.84
C GLY A 63 8.45 21.07 1.98
N ASN A 64 7.97 20.49 0.88
CA ASN A 64 7.00 21.16 0.01
C ASN A 64 5.67 21.48 0.72
N THR A 65 5.04 22.55 0.25
CA THR A 65 3.70 22.94 0.72
C THR A 65 2.64 21.98 0.18
N TYR A 66 1.51 21.86 0.87
CA TYR A 66 0.36 21.09 0.36
C TYR A 66 -0.13 21.58 -1.00
N ARG A 67 0.04 22.89 -1.31
CA ARG A 67 -0.35 23.46 -2.60
C ARG A 67 0.55 22.94 -3.72
N THR A 68 1.87 23.00 -3.51
CA THR A 68 2.87 22.47 -4.45
C THR A 68 2.64 20.98 -4.71
N ILE A 69 2.46 20.19 -3.64
CA ILE A 69 2.16 18.76 -3.75
C ILE A 69 0.87 18.53 -4.56
N ALA A 70 -0.18 19.31 -4.30
CA ALA A 70 -1.44 19.20 -5.04
C ALA A 70 -1.30 19.55 -6.52
N SER A 71 -0.52 20.59 -6.86
CA SER A 71 -0.25 20.97 -8.26
C SER A 71 0.41 19.82 -9.03
N VAL A 72 1.39 19.15 -8.44
CA VAL A 72 2.08 18.01 -9.06
C VAL A 72 1.16 16.78 -9.16
N LEU A 73 0.38 16.48 -8.12
CA LEU A 73 -0.46 15.28 -8.08
C LEU A 73 -1.74 15.38 -8.91
N PHE A 74 -2.32 16.58 -9.05
CA PHE A 74 -3.63 16.79 -9.67
C PHE A 74 -3.57 17.68 -10.91
N GLY A 75 -2.45 18.36 -11.16
CA GLY A 75 -2.28 19.32 -12.25
C GLY A 75 -2.56 20.74 -11.78
N GLU A 76 -1.67 21.65 -12.17
CA GLU A 76 -1.69 23.07 -11.76
C GLU A 76 -2.98 23.79 -12.16
N LYS A 77 -3.52 23.48 -13.35
CA LYS A 77 -4.80 24.04 -13.86
C LYS A 77 -6.00 23.79 -12.93
N ARG A 78 -5.92 22.80 -12.04
CA ARG A 78 -6.99 22.46 -11.09
C ARG A 78 -6.82 23.11 -9.73
N ILE A 79 -5.70 23.79 -9.48
CA ILE A 79 -5.42 24.45 -8.22
C ILE A 79 -5.92 25.89 -8.31
N PRO A 80 -6.86 26.31 -7.44
CA PRO A 80 -7.35 27.67 -7.48
C PRO A 80 -6.23 28.66 -7.10
N GLU A 81 -6.21 29.81 -7.78
CA GLU A 81 -5.21 30.84 -7.53
C GLU A 81 -5.37 31.47 -6.14
N ARG A 82 -6.62 31.85 -5.78
CA ARG A 82 -6.96 32.58 -4.56
C ARG A 82 -7.67 31.73 -3.49
N ALA A 83 -8.57 30.83 -3.89
CA ALA A 83 -9.43 30.07 -2.98
C ALA A 83 -8.80 28.77 -2.43
N TRP A 84 -7.47 28.68 -2.34
CA TRP A 84 -6.77 27.44 -1.94
C TRP A 84 -7.17 26.94 -0.55
N LYS A 85 -7.37 27.84 0.42
CA LYS A 85 -7.61 27.46 1.83
C LYS A 85 -8.90 26.65 2.02
N THR A 86 -9.92 26.89 1.20
CA THR A 86 -11.25 26.23 1.28
C THR A 86 -11.46 25.16 0.22
N HIS A 87 -10.52 24.99 -0.71
CA HIS A 87 -10.65 24.06 -1.83
C HIS A 87 -10.54 22.58 -1.39
N ASP A 88 -11.32 21.71 -2.01
CA ASP A 88 -11.38 20.27 -1.69
C ASP A 88 -10.03 19.56 -1.87
N LEU A 89 -9.27 19.94 -2.91
CA LEU A 89 -7.93 19.41 -3.20
C LEU A 89 -6.93 19.66 -2.07
N ARG A 90 -7.08 20.73 -1.27
CA ARG A 90 -6.26 20.93 -0.09
C ARG A 90 -6.48 19.81 0.93
N ASN A 91 -7.74 19.57 1.29
CA ASN A 91 -8.11 18.52 2.23
C ASN A 91 -7.76 17.13 1.70
N LYS A 92 -7.94 16.90 0.39
CA LYS A 92 -7.54 15.65 -0.27
C LYS A 92 -6.02 15.41 -0.16
N THR A 93 -5.22 16.45 -0.39
CA THR A 93 -3.75 16.37 -0.31
C THR A 93 -3.28 16.14 1.13
N ILE A 94 -3.86 16.85 2.10
CA ILE A 94 -3.57 16.63 3.53
C ILE A 94 -3.82 15.17 3.92
N ARG A 95 -4.96 14.60 3.52
CA ARG A 95 -5.29 13.20 3.80
C ARG A 95 -4.32 12.21 3.11
N LEU A 96 -3.84 12.53 1.90
CA LEU A 96 -2.82 11.71 1.24
C LEU A 96 -1.51 11.73 2.01
N VAL A 97 -1.04 12.91 2.44
CA VAL A 97 0.16 13.06 3.27
C VAL A 97 0.00 12.29 4.59
N GLN A 98 -1.11 12.47 5.30
CA GLN A 98 -1.39 11.73 6.54
C GLN A 98 -1.40 10.21 6.33
N THR A 99 -1.99 9.75 5.23
CA THR A 99 -1.99 8.34 4.86
C THR A 99 -0.56 7.84 4.61
N GLY A 100 0.26 8.60 3.88
CA GLY A 100 1.65 8.28 3.62
C GLY A 100 2.49 8.21 4.90
N VAL A 101 2.34 9.19 5.79
CA VAL A 101 3.00 9.19 7.11
C VAL A 101 2.58 7.97 7.95
N ALA A 102 1.30 7.63 7.95
CA ALA A 102 0.81 6.45 8.66
C ALA A 102 1.39 5.15 8.09
N LEU A 103 1.53 5.05 6.76
CA LEU A 103 2.20 3.93 6.11
C LEU A 103 3.66 3.84 6.56
N MET A 104 4.42 4.94 6.45
CA MET A 104 5.83 5.01 6.85
C MET A 104 6.06 4.60 8.31
N ARG A 105 5.17 5.01 9.22
CA ARG A 105 5.22 4.68 10.66
C ARG A 105 4.75 3.25 10.98
N GLY A 106 4.96 2.30 10.06
CA GLY A 106 4.63 0.89 10.26
C GLY A 106 3.24 0.46 9.80
N GLY A 107 2.38 1.39 9.38
CA GLY A 107 1.05 1.08 8.86
C GLY A 107 1.09 0.26 7.57
N TYR A 108 2.21 0.25 6.85
CA TYR A 108 2.41 -0.60 5.67
C TYR A 108 2.26 -2.10 5.97
N ARG A 109 2.55 -2.55 7.20
CA ARG A 109 2.39 -3.97 7.60
C ARG A 109 0.95 -4.45 7.47
N ASN A 110 -0.03 -3.56 7.67
CA ASN A 110 -1.45 -3.87 7.47
C ASN A 110 -1.79 -4.20 6.01
N LEU A 111 -0.94 -3.86 5.04
CA LEU A 111 -1.11 -4.29 3.65
C LEU A 111 -0.88 -5.79 3.49
N LEU A 112 -0.08 -6.40 4.37
CA LEU A 112 0.26 -7.83 4.38
C LEU A 112 -0.79 -8.67 5.14
N HIS A 113 -1.42 -8.11 6.17
CA HIS A 113 -2.35 -8.81 7.08
C HIS A 113 -3.83 -8.76 6.69
N GLN A 114 -4.19 -8.52 5.43
CA GLN A 114 -5.57 -8.15 5.04
C GLN A 114 -6.65 -9.24 5.27
N SER A 115 -6.28 -10.43 5.74
CA SER A 115 -7.18 -11.48 6.22
C SER A 115 -8.20 -10.98 7.27
N ARG A 116 -7.81 -10.02 8.13
CA ARG A 116 -8.68 -9.59 9.26
C ARG A 116 -9.89 -8.76 8.89
N ARG A 117 -9.89 -8.03 7.77
CA ARG A 117 -10.91 -6.99 7.52
C ARG A 117 -12.09 -7.46 6.67
N ASN A 118 -11.93 -8.52 5.87
CA ASN A 118 -13.00 -9.03 5.01
C ASN A 118 -13.94 -10.04 5.70
N LYS A 119 -13.59 -10.59 6.87
CA LYS A 119 -14.46 -11.52 7.61
C LYS A 119 -15.41 -10.88 8.64
N ARG A 120 -15.36 -9.55 8.84
CA ARG A 120 -16.21 -8.84 9.82
C ARG A 120 -17.46 -8.15 9.23
N LYS A 121 -17.88 -8.50 8.01
CA LYS A 121 -19.10 -7.98 7.37
C LYS A 121 -20.05 -9.07 6.83
N SER A 122 -19.99 -10.25 7.43
CA SER A 122 -20.97 -11.32 7.20
C SER A 122 -21.39 -11.85 8.56
N GLY A 123 -22.42 -11.22 9.11
CA GLY A 123 -23.01 -11.48 10.42
C GLY A 123 -24.21 -10.57 10.56
#